data_AF-Q89CS2-F1
#
_entry.id   AF-Q89CS2-F1
#
_cell.length_a   1.000
_cell.length_b   1.000
_cell.length_c   1.000
_cell.angle_alpha   90.00
_cell.angle_beta   90.00
_cell.angle_gamma   90.00
#
_symmetry.space_group_name_H-M   'P 1'
#
loop_
_entity.id
_entity.type
_entity.pdbx_description
1 polymer ?
#
loop_
_entity_poly.entity_id
_entity_poly.type
_entity_poly.pdbx_seq_one_letter_code
_entity_poly.pdbx_strand_id
1 'polypeptide(L)'
;MEENGSGRPRPLLPRPPHLRGITRPQGLSGARPPDTITVNSQRTDAVTDPQIVCPNCHTEIKLTESLAAPLIAETRRKFDQQLTAKEEDFGRREALLKQAREEIAKAREAVDEQVAAKLKAERANIAEAEAKRARLAVADELSTRD
;
A
#
# COMPACT_ATOMS: atom_id res chain seq x y z
N MET A 1 21.91 -25.56 38.23
CA MET A 1 22.15 -24.15 38.59
C MET A 1 23.52 -23.82 38.00
N GLU A 2 23.62 -23.65 36.68
CA GLU A 2 23.31 -22.40 35.92
C GLU A 2 24.23 -21.26 36.39
N GLU A 3 25.08 -20.61 35.60
CA GLU A 3 25.03 -20.29 34.16
C GLU A 3 26.46 -20.20 33.58
N ASN A 4 26.70 -20.86 32.44
CA ASN A 4 27.90 -20.64 31.61
C ASN A 4 27.56 -19.67 30.47
N GLY A 5 27.52 -18.37 30.77
CA GLY A 5 27.26 -17.31 29.80
C GLY A 5 28.52 -16.90 29.02
N SER A 6 28.90 -17.68 28.00
CA SER A 6 29.96 -17.30 27.05
C SER A 6 29.49 -16.19 26.10
N GLY A 7 29.44 -14.96 26.62
CA GLY A 7 29.13 -13.76 25.84
C GLY A 7 30.28 -13.38 24.91
N ARG A 8 30.30 -13.94 23.70
CA ARG A 8 31.18 -13.44 22.64
C ARG A 8 30.86 -11.95 22.39
N PRO A 9 31.86 -11.05 22.30
CA PRO A 9 31.59 -9.66 21.98
C PRO A 9 31.01 -9.58 20.56
N ARG A 10 29.81 -8.98 20.44
CA ARG A 10 29.20 -8.71 19.14
C ARG A 10 30.13 -7.81 18.31
N PRO A 11 30.39 -8.12 17.03
CA PRO A 11 31.17 -7.24 16.19
C PRO A 11 30.43 -5.90 16.02
N LEU A 12 31.15 -4.81 16.27
CA LEU A 12 30.67 -3.44 16.05
C LEU A 12 30.59 -3.20 14.54
N LEU A 13 29.38 -3.30 13.98
CA LEU A 13 29.12 -2.89 12.60
C LEU A 13 29.35 -1.37 12.47
N PRO A 14 29.93 -0.90 11.35
CA PRO A 14 30.08 0.52 11.10
C PRO A 14 28.71 1.20 11.05
N ARG A 15 28.53 2.25 11.86
CA ARG A 15 27.31 3.06 11.85
C ARG A 15 27.15 3.72 10.48
N PRO A 16 25.95 3.67 9.86
CA PRO A 16 25.70 4.40 8.64
C PRO A 16 25.88 5.90 8.93
N PRO A 17 26.64 6.64 8.11
CA PRO A 17 26.62 8.09 8.18
C PRO A 17 25.22 8.56 7.77
N HIS A 18 24.82 9.75 8.21
CA HIS A 18 23.53 10.41 7.88
C HIS A 18 22.23 9.76 8.40
N LEU A 19 22.09 9.76 9.73
CA LEU A 19 20.81 10.05 10.39
C LEU A 19 20.95 11.31 11.26
N ARG A 20 21.20 12.45 10.63
CA ARG A 20 20.89 13.76 11.23
C ARG A 20 19.53 14.17 10.71
N GLY A 21 18.55 14.29 11.60
CA GLY A 21 17.27 14.92 11.28
C GLY A 21 16.01 14.10 11.54
N ILE A 22 16.04 13.01 12.32
CA ILE A 22 14.78 12.45 12.85
C ILE A 22 14.39 13.26 14.08
N THR A 23 13.79 14.42 13.87
CA THR A 23 12.95 15.04 14.89
C THR A 23 11.81 14.07 15.20
N ARG A 24 11.73 13.66 16.47
CA ARG A 24 10.57 12.99 17.09
C ARG A 24 9.27 13.64 16.57
N PRO A 25 8.30 12.90 16.00
CA PRO A 25 7.00 13.48 15.72
C PRO A 25 6.36 13.77 17.07
N GLN A 26 6.43 15.03 17.49
CA GLN A 26 5.65 15.53 18.61
C GLN A 26 4.19 15.58 18.15
N GLY A 27 3.31 14.96 18.95
CA GLY A 27 1.88 15.23 18.94
C GLY A 27 1.11 14.59 17.80
N LEU A 28 0.44 13.49 18.13
CA LEU A 28 -0.89 13.21 17.57
C LEU A 28 -1.84 14.32 18.06
N SER A 29 -1.71 15.52 17.48
CA SER A 29 -2.71 16.57 17.58
C SER A 29 -3.41 16.63 16.24
N GLY A 30 -4.63 16.10 16.22
CA GLY A 30 -5.66 16.20 15.19
C GLY A 30 -5.19 16.47 13.77
N ALA A 31 -5.18 15.41 12.95
CA ALA A 31 -5.53 15.57 11.54
C ALA A 31 -6.92 16.20 11.49
N ARG A 32 -6.99 17.52 11.34
CA ARG A 32 -8.24 18.19 10.99
C ARG A 32 -8.62 17.70 9.59
N PRO A 33 -9.84 17.22 9.38
CA PRO A 33 -10.31 16.86 8.05
C PRO A 33 -10.22 18.10 7.13
N PRO A 34 -9.94 17.93 5.83
CA PRO A 34 -10.04 19.03 4.89
C PRO A 34 -11.48 19.54 4.90
N ASP A 35 -11.61 20.82 5.25
CA ASP A 35 -12.79 21.66 5.07
C ASP A 35 -14.00 21.32 5.95
N THR A 36 -13.82 21.41 7.28
CA THR A 36 -14.93 21.97 8.07
C THR A 36 -15.04 23.45 7.67
N ILE A 37 -15.89 23.72 6.68
CA ILE A 37 -16.41 25.06 6.44
C ILE A 37 -16.98 25.52 7.78
N THR A 38 -16.28 26.43 8.45
CA THR A 38 -16.90 27.22 9.51
C THR A 38 -17.93 28.07 8.80
N VAL A 39 -19.18 27.59 8.77
CA VAL A 39 -20.30 28.38 8.31
C VAL A 39 -20.46 29.48 9.35
N ASN A 40 -19.83 30.61 9.07
CA ASN A 40 -20.16 31.84 9.74
C ASN A 40 -21.60 32.15 9.34
N SER A 41 -22.56 31.78 10.21
CA SER A 41 -23.99 32.07 10.06
C SER A 41 -24.26 33.56 10.18
N GLN A 42 -23.68 34.34 9.29
CA GLN A 42 -23.97 35.74 9.13
C GLN A 42 -24.82 35.90 7.87
N ARG A 43 -26.12 36.04 8.15
CA ARG A 43 -27.21 36.45 7.26
C ARG A 43 -27.62 35.44 6.20
N THR A 44 -28.63 34.65 6.56
CA THR A 44 -29.71 34.34 5.62
C THR A 44 -30.47 35.65 5.36
N ASP A 45 -29.88 36.52 4.55
CA ASP A 45 -30.68 37.47 3.78
C ASP A 45 -31.56 36.59 2.89
N ALA A 46 -32.88 36.73 3.01
CA ALA A 46 -33.81 36.06 2.12
C ALA A 46 -33.29 36.28 0.68
N VAL A 47 -33.01 35.19 -0.05
CA VAL A 47 -32.49 35.26 -1.41
C VAL A 47 -33.63 35.74 -2.31
N THR A 48 -33.93 37.04 -2.27
CA THR A 48 -34.58 37.72 -3.37
C THR A 48 -33.54 37.77 -4.47
N ASP A 49 -33.66 36.82 -5.40
CA ASP A 49 -32.89 36.77 -6.62
C ASP A 49 -32.84 38.18 -7.25
N PRO A 50 -31.66 38.79 -7.41
CA PRO A 50 -31.55 40.12 -7.98
C PRO A 50 -32.20 40.12 -9.37
N GLN A 51 -33.20 40.97 -9.54
CA GLN A 51 -33.93 41.16 -10.79
C GLN A 51 -33.70 42.58 -11.28
N ILE A 52 -33.27 42.71 -12.53
CA ILE A 52 -33.16 44.01 -13.21
C ILE A 52 -34.28 44.11 -14.23
N VAL A 53 -34.99 45.24 -14.21
CA VAL A 53 -36.01 45.57 -15.19
C VAL A 53 -35.37 46.33 -16.35
N CYS A 54 -35.60 45.86 -17.58
CA CYS A 54 -35.12 46.56 -18.77
C CYS A 54 -35.89 47.89 -18.97
N PRO A 55 -35.24 49.07 -19.01
CA PRO A 55 -35.94 50.35 -19.18
C PRO A 55 -36.55 50.54 -20.58
N ASN A 56 -36.19 49.71 -21.56
CA ASN A 56 -36.65 49.83 -22.95
C ASN A 56 -37.89 48.95 -23.25
N CYS A 57 -38.03 47.80 -22.58
CA CYS A 57 -39.12 46.85 -22.82
C CYS A 57 -39.79 46.29 -21.55
N HIS A 58 -39.41 46.79 -20.37
CA HIS A 58 -39.98 46.46 -19.05
C HIS A 58 -39.94 44.98 -18.67
N THR A 59 -39.07 44.20 -19.31
CA THR A 59 -38.89 42.78 -18.99
C THR A 59 -38.07 42.61 -17.70
N GLU A 60 -38.55 41.77 -16.79
CA GLU A 60 -37.84 41.33 -15.58
C GLU A 60 -36.80 40.25 -15.93
N ILE A 61 -35.54 40.51 -15.62
CA ILE A 61 -34.42 39.60 -15.90
C ILE A 61 -33.88 39.08 -14.57
N LYS A 62 -33.97 37.76 -14.35
CA LYS A 62 -33.37 37.07 -13.20
C LYS A 62 -31.87 36.89 -13.41
N LEU A 63 -31.04 37.53 -12.59
CA LEU A 63 -29.60 37.58 -12.82
C LEU A 63 -28.88 36.28 -12.44
N THR A 64 -29.33 35.55 -11.42
CA THR A 64 -28.59 34.36 -10.94
C THR A 64 -28.63 33.20 -11.93
N GLU A 65 -29.75 32.97 -12.60
CA GLU A 65 -29.90 31.91 -13.62
C GLU A 65 -29.06 32.22 -14.86
N SER A 66 -29.05 33.48 -15.30
CA SER A 66 -28.32 33.91 -16.50
C SER A 66 -26.80 33.91 -16.30
N LEU A 67 -26.32 34.23 -15.09
CA LEU A 67 -24.89 34.39 -14.81
C LEU A 67 -24.22 33.12 -14.26
N ALA A 68 -24.93 32.27 -13.52
CA ALA A 68 -24.35 31.08 -12.92
C ALA A 68 -24.27 29.88 -13.89
N ALA A 69 -25.20 29.77 -14.85
CA ALA A 69 -25.25 28.64 -15.78
C ALA A 69 -23.97 28.43 -16.60
N PRO A 70 -23.30 29.47 -17.16
CA PRO A 70 -22.03 29.28 -17.86
C PRO A 70 -20.90 28.75 -16.95
N LEU A 71 -20.82 29.24 -15.71
CA LEU A 71 -19.81 28.82 -14.74
C LEU A 71 -20.02 27.37 -14.29
N ILE A 72 -21.26 26.95 -14.08
CA ILE A 72 -21.61 25.57 -13.74
C ILE A 72 -21.26 24.64 -14.90
N ALA A 73 -21.59 25.03 -16.13
CA ALA A 73 -21.29 24.24 -17.32
C ALA A 73 -19.77 24.08 -17.54
N GLU A 74 -18.99 25.14 -17.38
CA GLU A 74 -17.53 25.08 -17.47
C GLU A 74 -16.93 24.21 -16.35
N THR A 75 -17.41 24.39 -15.12
CA THR A 75 -16.95 23.62 -13.96
C THR A 75 -17.24 22.13 -14.14
N ARG A 76 -18.44 21.78 -14.63
CA ARG A 76 -18.81 20.41 -14.96
C ARG A 76 -17.87 19.82 -16.00
N ARG A 77 -17.60 20.53 -17.10
CA ARG A 77 -16.65 20.07 -18.13
C ARG A 77 -15.26 19.82 -17.56
N LYS A 78 -14.75 20.70 -16.69
CA LYS A 78 -13.45 20.53 -16.03
C LYS A 78 -13.43 19.30 -15.13
N PHE A 79 -14.49 19.06 -14.35
CA PHE A 79 -14.58 17.87 -13.51
C PHE A 79 -14.72 16.59 -14.32
N ASP A 80 -15.51 16.60 -15.40
CA ASP A 80 -15.63 15.45 -16.30
C ASP A 80 -14.27 15.09 -16.91
N GLN A 81 -13.50 16.09 -17.38
CA GLN A 81 -12.14 15.88 -17.89
C GLN A 81 -11.16 15.36 -16.82
N GLN A 82 -11.23 15.89 -15.61
CA GLN A 82 -10.40 15.40 -14.51
C GLN A 82 -10.77 13.97 -14.11
N LEU A 83 -12.06 13.63 -14.17
CA LEU A 83 -12.55 12.29 -13.86
C LEU A 83 -12.04 11.31 -14.91
N THR A 84 -12.19 11.60 -16.21
CA THR A 84 -11.69 10.71 -17.27
C THR A 84 -10.19 10.53 -17.19
N ALA A 85 -9.42 11.60 -16.96
CA ALA A 85 -7.96 11.50 -16.79
C ALA A 85 -7.57 10.63 -15.59
N LYS A 86 -8.30 10.76 -14.46
CA LYS A 86 -8.08 9.93 -13.27
C LYS A 86 -8.47 8.47 -13.53
N GLU A 87 -9.59 8.21 -14.18
CA GLU A 87 -10.02 6.86 -14.53
C GLU A 87 -9.00 6.15 -15.43
N GLU A 88 -8.42 6.85 -16.40
CA GLU A 88 -7.32 6.34 -17.22
C GLU A 88 -6.07 6.03 -16.38
N ASP A 89 -5.69 6.92 -15.46
CA ASP A 89 -4.57 6.70 -14.54
C ASP A 89 -4.80 5.48 -13.64
N PHE A 90 -5.99 5.36 -13.06
CA PHE A 90 -6.36 4.23 -12.22
C PHE A 90 -6.38 2.94 -13.03
N GLY A 91 -6.96 2.94 -14.24
CA GLY A 91 -6.96 1.79 -15.13
C GLY A 91 -5.55 1.32 -15.48
N ARG A 92 -4.63 2.24 -15.79
CA ARG A 92 -3.22 1.92 -16.02
C ARG A 92 -2.56 1.29 -14.79
N ARG A 93 -2.74 1.89 -13.61
CA ARG A 93 -2.16 1.36 -12.36
C ARG A 93 -2.73 -0.01 -12.00
N GLU A 94 -4.04 -0.20 -12.15
CA GLU A 94 -4.70 -1.47 -11.88
C GLU A 94 -4.19 -2.57 -12.81
N ALA A 95 -4.04 -2.28 -14.10
CA ALA A 95 -3.48 -3.23 -15.06
C ALA A 95 -2.05 -3.65 -14.67
N LEU A 96 -1.18 -2.70 -14.32
CA LEU A 96 0.18 -2.99 -13.86
C LEU A 96 0.20 -3.82 -12.57
N LEU A 97 -0.66 -3.47 -11.61
CA LEU A 97 -0.77 -4.23 -10.35
C LEU A 97 -1.29 -5.65 -10.59
N LYS A 98 -2.22 -5.83 -11.52
CA LYS A 98 -2.73 -7.15 -11.89
C LYS A 98 -1.63 -8.01 -12.52
N GLN A 99 -0.86 -7.45 -13.46
CA GLN A 99 0.30 -8.11 -14.06
C GLN A 99 1.33 -8.51 -12.99
N ALA A 100 1.70 -7.58 -12.10
CA ALA A 100 2.63 -7.86 -11.01
C ALA A 100 2.12 -8.97 -10.07
N ARG A 101 0.82 -9.00 -9.76
CA ARG A 101 0.21 -10.07 -8.95
C ARG A 101 0.29 -11.43 -9.63
N GLU A 102 0.02 -11.49 -10.93
CA GLU A 102 0.12 -12.72 -11.72
C GLU A 102 1.57 -13.23 -11.80
N GLU A 103 2.53 -12.33 -12.00
CA GLU A 103 3.96 -12.67 -11.98
C GLU A 103 4.40 -13.20 -10.61
N ILE A 104 3.99 -12.55 -9.53
CA ILE A 104 4.28 -13.00 -8.16
C ILE A 104 3.64 -14.37 -7.90
N ALA A 105 2.41 -14.62 -8.36
CA ALA A 105 1.76 -15.92 -8.21
C ALA A 105 2.56 -17.02 -8.90
N LYS A 106 2.94 -16.81 -10.17
CA LYS A 106 3.79 -17.75 -10.93
C LYS A 106 5.14 -17.98 -10.27
N ALA A 107 5.77 -16.91 -9.79
CA ALA A 107 7.06 -17.00 -9.10
C ALA A 107 6.95 -17.80 -7.79
N ARG A 108 5.85 -17.63 -7.04
CA ARG A 108 5.59 -18.43 -5.82
C ARG A 108 5.41 -19.90 -6.15
N GLU A 109 4.59 -20.23 -7.14
CA GLU A 109 4.41 -21.62 -7.58
C GLU A 109 5.74 -22.28 -7.97
N ALA A 110 6.56 -21.58 -8.76
CA ALA A 110 7.88 -22.08 -9.16
C ALA A 110 8.83 -22.27 -7.96
N VAL A 111 8.78 -21.38 -6.97
CA VAL A 111 9.57 -21.53 -5.73
C VAL A 111 9.07 -22.71 -4.91
N ASP A 112 7.77 -22.87 -4.76
CA ASP A 112 7.17 -23.97 -4.01
C ASP A 112 7.51 -25.33 -4.65
N GLU A 113 7.47 -25.43 -5.98
CA GLU A 113 7.91 -26.61 -6.71
C GLU A 113 9.40 -26.91 -6.49
N GLN A 114 10.27 -25.90 -6.59
CA GLN A 114 11.70 -26.06 -6.35
C GLN A 114 12.00 -26.50 -4.92
N VAL A 115 11.30 -25.93 -3.94
CA VAL A 115 11.45 -26.28 -2.53
C VAL A 115 10.95 -27.71 -2.30
N ALA A 116 9.80 -28.09 -2.84
CA ALA A 116 9.28 -29.45 -2.74
C ALA A 116 10.23 -30.48 -3.36
N ALA A 117 10.79 -30.19 -4.53
CA ALA A 117 11.77 -31.05 -5.20
C ALA A 117 13.05 -31.21 -4.37
N LYS A 118 13.62 -30.10 -3.87
CA LYS A 118 14.81 -30.12 -3.01
C LYS A 118 14.54 -30.89 -1.71
N LEU A 119 13.42 -30.64 -1.05
CA LEU A 119 13.06 -31.35 0.19
C LEU A 119 12.88 -32.85 -0.05
N LYS A 120 12.29 -33.26 -1.17
CA LYS A 120 12.16 -34.67 -1.53
C LYS A 120 13.53 -35.32 -1.74
N ALA A 121 14.42 -34.66 -2.48
CA ALA A 121 15.78 -35.14 -2.70
C ALA A 121 16.58 -35.25 -1.39
N GLU A 122 16.56 -34.21 -0.55
CA GLU A 122 17.24 -34.20 0.73
C GLU A 122 16.71 -35.28 1.68
N ARG A 123 15.38 -35.48 1.74
CA ARG A 123 14.80 -36.55 2.56
C ARG A 123 15.23 -37.94 2.09
N ALA A 124 15.31 -38.17 0.78
CA ALA A 124 15.82 -39.44 0.24
C ALA A 124 17.31 -39.64 0.58
N ASN A 125 18.13 -38.60 0.41
CA ASN A 125 19.55 -38.62 0.76
C ASN A 125 19.76 -38.94 2.24
N ILE A 126 19.00 -38.31 3.14
CA ILE A 126 19.05 -38.57 4.58
C ILE A 126 18.64 -40.00 4.87
N ALA A 127 17.53 -40.49 4.29
CA ALA A 127 17.07 -41.86 4.51
C ALA A 127 18.12 -42.90 4.06
N GLU A 128 18.77 -42.69 2.91
CA GLU A 128 19.85 -43.56 2.45
C GLU A 128 21.10 -43.48 3.34
N ALA A 129 21.49 -42.28 3.75
CA ALA A 129 22.65 -42.08 4.61
C ALA A 129 22.44 -42.73 5.99
N GLU A 130 21.26 -42.56 6.59
CA GLU A 130 20.88 -43.19 7.84
C GLU A 130 20.79 -44.71 7.69
N ALA A 131 20.20 -45.24 6.61
CA ALA A 131 20.17 -46.67 6.37
C ALA A 131 21.57 -47.27 6.20
N LYS A 132 22.49 -46.58 5.51
CA LYS A 132 23.89 -47.00 5.38
C LYS A 132 24.62 -46.98 6.73
N ARG A 133 24.45 -45.91 7.50
CA ARG A 133 25.03 -45.79 8.85
C ARG A 133 24.51 -46.88 9.78
N ALA A 134 23.21 -47.13 9.79
CA ALA A 134 22.60 -48.19 10.59
C ALA A 134 23.14 -49.58 10.21
N ARG A 135 23.27 -49.88 8.91
CA ARG A 135 23.84 -51.14 8.44
C ARG A 135 25.30 -51.33 8.89
N LEU A 136 26.11 -50.28 8.80
CA LEU A 136 27.50 -50.32 9.25
C LEU A 136 27.60 -50.50 10.76
N ALA A 137 26.78 -49.80 11.55
CA ALA A 137 26.75 -49.94 13.00
C ALA A 137 26.37 -51.36 13.44
N VAL A 138 25.38 -51.98 12.78
CA VAL A 138 24.99 -53.38 13.06
C VAL A 138 26.11 -54.36 12.69
N ALA A 139 26.80 -54.14 11.57
CA ALA A 139 27.94 -54.99 11.18
C ALA A 139 29.10 -54.88 12.19
N ASP A 140 29.38 -53.68 12.70
CA ASP A 140 30.41 -53.42 13.72
C ASP A 140 30.05 -54.09 15.06
N GLU A 141 28.79 -54.00 15.50
CA GLU A 141 28.29 -54.66 16.71
C GLU A 141 28.41 -56.19 16.62
N LEU A 142 28.16 -56.78 15.46
CA LEU A 142 28.36 -58.22 15.24
C LEU A 142 29.84 -58.59 15.34
N SER A 143 30.73 -57.82 14.70
CA SER A 143 32.17 -58.10 14.69
C SER A 143 32.86 -57.96 16.05
N THR A 144 32.29 -57.17 16.96
CA THR A 144 32.82 -56.95 18.31
C THR A 144 32.31 -57.97 19.33
N ARG A 145 31.28 -58.74 18.99
CA ARG A 145 30.70 -59.79 19.84
C ARG A 145 31.23 -61.20 19.55
N ASP A 146 31.84 -61.40 18.38
CA ASP A 146 32.61 -62.60 18.01
C ASP A 146 34.06 -62.52 18.52
#